data_AF-A0A4Y8V462-F1
#
_entry.id   AF-A0A4Y8V462-F1
#
_cell.length_a   1.000
_cell.length_b   1.000
_cell.length_c   1.000
_cell.angle_alpha   90.00
_cell.angle_beta   90.00
_cell.angle_gamma   90.00
#
_symmetry.space_group_name_H-M   'P 1'
#
loop_
_entity.id
_entity.type
_entity.pdbx_description
1 polymer ?
#
loop_
_entity_poly.entity_id
_entity_poly.type
_entity_poly.pdbx_seq_one_letter_code
_entity_poly.pdbx_strand_id
1 'polypeptide(L)'
;MRTMCWGKSLPSLCRSQANDRVCQDWRFPFSEGACRGKLMKHIYTHDNIVVLHSVKNILALNDIESFVKNEQTAPVGAQHGIGNTFHELWIINDQEYAEAKALIAREIDNPPAKAKWVCDNCHEENEGSFEICWQCQSPSIQLKQEI
;
A
#
# COMPACT_ATOMS: atom_id res chain seq x y z
N MET A 1 -2.73 -42.47 -45.79
CA MET A 1 -2.77 -41.33 -46.74
C MET A 1 -2.07 -40.15 -46.05
N ARG A 2 -0.77 -39.91 -46.29
CA ARG A 2 -0.21 -38.79 -47.12
C ARG A 2 -1.01 -37.49 -46.90
N THR A 3 -0.45 -36.40 -46.38
CA THR A 3 0.73 -35.68 -46.90
C THR A 3 1.41 -34.77 -45.86
N MET A 4 2.74 -34.72 -45.91
CA MET A 4 3.59 -33.62 -45.42
C MET A 4 3.46 -32.41 -46.35
N CYS A 5 3.54 -31.20 -45.80
CA CYS A 5 3.86 -29.98 -46.57
C CYS A 5 5.16 -29.38 -46.02
N TRP A 6 6.24 -29.54 -46.79
CA TRP A 6 7.46 -28.74 -46.74
C TRP A 6 7.35 -27.64 -47.80
N GLY A 7 7.80 -26.41 -47.52
CA GLY A 7 8.06 -25.44 -48.60
C GLY A 7 7.91 -23.96 -48.27
N LYS A 8 8.98 -23.40 -47.67
CA LYS A 8 9.54 -22.05 -47.81
C LYS A 8 8.84 -21.06 -48.76
N SER A 9 8.58 -19.84 -48.27
CA SER A 9 8.90 -18.57 -48.98
C SER A 9 8.77 -17.34 -48.05
N LEU A 10 9.90 -16.73 -47.71
CA LEU A 10 9.97 -15.30 -47.37
C LEU A 10 10.07 -14.54 -48.70
N PRO A 11 9.27 -13.48 -48.90
CA PRO A 11 9.83 -12.13 -49.04
C PRO A 11 9.02 -11.12 -48.21
N SER A 12 9.65 -10.48 -47.23
CA SER A 12 10.08 -9.07 -47.28
C SER A 12 8.96 -8.03 -47.03
N LEU A 13 9.21 -7.21 -46.00
CA LEU A 13 8.71 -5.85 -45.80
C LEU A 13 7.26 -5.68 -45.29
N CYS A 14 7.06 -5.95 -43.99
CA CYS A 14 6.35 -5.00 -43.14
C CYS A 14 7.28 -4.62 -41.98
N ARG A 15 8.11 -3.61 -42.24
CA ARG A 15 8.82 -2.86 -41.20
C ARG A 15 7.81 -1.91 -40.57
N SER A 16 7.24 -2.28 -39.43
CA SER A 16 6.89 -1.31 -38.39
C SER A 16 7.43 -1.82 -37.07
N GLN A 17 8.52 -1.20 -36.64
CA GLN A 17 9.03 -1.37 -35.29
C GLN A 17 7.97 -0.90 -34.30
N ALA A 18 7.38 -1.85 -33.59
CA ALA A 18 6.71 -1.63 -32.32
C ALA A 18 7.16 -2.76 -31.38
N ASN A 19 8.43 -2.66 -31.00
CA ASN A 19 9.08 -3.18 -29.80
C ASN A 19 8.41 -4.39 -29.10
N ASP A 20 8.61 -5.57 -29.67
CA ASP A 20 8.55 -6.85 -28.95
C ASP A 20 9.69 -6.93 -27.94
N ARG A 21 9.37 -6.75 -26.65
CA ARG A 21 10.07 -7.45 -25.57
C ARG A 21 9.06 -8.05 -24.60
N VAL A 22 8.50 -9.16 -25.07
CA VAL A 22 8.52 -10.45 -24.37
C VAL A 22 8.16 -10.39 -22.88
N CYS A 23 6.86 -10.54 -22.61
CA CYS A 23 6.36 -11.19 -21.41
C CYS A 23 6.75 -12.68 -21.44
N GLN A 24 7.96 -13.03 -20.99
CA GLN A 24 8.34 -14.42 -20.73
C GLN A 24 9.08 -14.51 -19.39
N ASP A 25 8.31 -14.46 -18.30
CA ASP A 25 8.60 -15.34 -17.18
C ASP A 25 7.27 -15.82 -16.59
N TRP A 26 6.89 -17.04 -16.96
CA TRP A 26 5.60 -17.69 -16.72
C TRP A 26 5.73 -18.77 -15.62
N ARG A 27 6.39 -18.46 -14.50
CA ARG A 27 6.35 -19.34 -13.31
C ARG A 27 5.28 -18.87 -12.32
N PHE A 28 4.05 -18.78 -12.81
CA PHE A 28 2.82 -18.78 -12.02
C PHE A 28 2.01 -20.02 -12.40
N PRO A 29 1.28 -20.61 -11.44
CA PRO A 29 -0.11 -20.91 -11.66
C PRO A 29 -0.91 -19.87 -10.87
N PHE A 30 -1.66 -19.00 -11.53
CA PHE A 30 -3.08 -18.77 -11.26
C PHE A 30 -3.60 -17.61 -12.12
N SER A 31 -4.60 -17.99 -12.93
CA SER A 31 -5.72 -17.20 -13.46
C SER A 31 -5.47 -15.93 -14.27
N GLU A 32 -5.87 -16.05 -15.54
CA GLU A 32 -6.33 -15.02 -16.47
C GLU A 32 -6.94 -13.79 -15.77
N GLY A 33 -6.39 -12.59 -16.03
CA GLY A 33 -7.01 -11.39 -15.45
C GLY A 33 -6.26 -10.09 -15.61
N ALA A 34 -6.22 -9.57 -16.84
CA ALA A 34 -6.09 -8.15 -17.17
C ALA A 34 -4.73 -7.46 -16.90
N CYS A 35 -4.07 -7.05 -17.99
CA CYS A 35 -3.29 -5.82 -18.03
C CYS A 35 -4.24 -4.62 -17.84
N ARG A 36 -4.79 -4.44 -16.63
CA ARG A 36 -5.48 -3.21 -16.25
C ARG A 36 -4.38 -2.17 -16.02
N GLY A 37 -4.36 -1.12 -16.83
CA GLY A 37 -3.46 0.01 -16.62
C GLY A 37 -3.66 0.55 -15.20
N LYS A 38 -2.60 0.51 -14.39
CA LYS A 38 -2.57 1.09 -13.04
C LYS A 38 -2.87 2.59 -13.15
N LEU A 39 -4.13 2.98 -12.93
CA LEU A 39 -4.51 4.37 -12.77
C LEU A 39 -4.26 4.76 -11.32
N MET A 40 -3.36 5.72 -11.12
CA MET A 40 -3.05 6.23 -9.79
C MET A 40 -4.14 7.18 -9.33
N LYS A 41 -4.49 7.13 -8.04
CA LYS A 41 -5.57 7.95 -7.48
C LYS A 41 -5.16 8.57 -6.14
N HIS A 42 -5.48 9.85 -5.97
CA HIS A 42 -5.28 10.56 -4.72
C HIS A 42 -6.24 10.03 -3.65
N ILE A 43 -5.74 9.79 -2.43
CA ILE A 43 -6.53 9.21 -1.34
C ILE A 43 -6.56 10.04 -0.06
N TYR A 44 -5.44 10.66 0.32
CA TYR A 44 -5.33 11.32 1.61
C TYR A 44 -4.38 12.52 1.52
N THR A 45 -4.63 13.56 2.31
CA THR A 45 -3.81 14.77 2.35
C THR A 45 -3.63 15.19 3.80
N HIS A 46 -2.39 15.50 4.18
CA HIS A 46 -2.07 15.98 5.52
C HIS A 46 -0.90 16.97 5.46
N ASP A 47 -0.83 17.88 6.43
CA ASP A 47 0.28 18.83 6.56
C ASP A 47 1.53 18.13 7.12
N ASN A 48 1.34 17.31 8.16
CA ASN A 48 2.38 16.50 8.77
C ASN A 48 2.70 15.23 7.95
N ILE A 49 3.91 15.17 7.43
CA ILE A 49 4.43 14.03 6.67
C ILE A 49 4.51 12.74 7.48
N VAL A 50 4.72 12.81 8.80
CA VAL A 50 4.80 11.64 9.69
C VAL A 50 3.46 10.90 9.69
N VAL A 51 2.34 11.62 9.76
CA VAL A 51 1.00 11.03 9.71
C VAL A 51 0.80 10.33 8.37
N LEU A 52 1.22 10.92 7.25
CA LEU A 52 1.16 10.30 5.94
C LEU A 52 2.00 9.02 5.84
N HIS A 53 3.18 8.99 6.43
CA HIS A 53 3.99 7.77 6.50
C HIS A 53 3.33 6.70 7.38
N SER A 54 2.67 7.08 8.48
CA SER A 54 1.86 6.14 9.28
C SER A 54 0.72 5.56 8.44
N VAL A 55 -0.01 6.39 7.69
CA VAL A 55 -1.08 5.92 6.79
C VAL A 55 -0.52 5.01 5.70
N LYS A 56 0.59 5.40 5.06
CA LYS A 56 1.29 4.58 4.06
C LYS A 56 1.70 3.21 4.62
N ASN A 57 2.20 3.18 5.85
CA ASN A 57 2.58 1.93 6.51
C ASN A 57 1.37 1.03 6.76
N ILE A 58 0.26 1.61 7.23
CA ILE A 58 -1.00 0.90 7.43
C ILE A 58 -1.51 0.31 6.10
N LEU A 59 -1.46 1.06 5.00
CA LEU A 59 -1.82 0.54 3.67
C LEU A 59 -0.88 -0.59 3.22
N ALA A 60 0.44 -0.44 3.43
CA ALA A 60 1.42 -1.46 3.08
C ALA A 60 1.25 -2.77 3.87
N LEU A 61 0.81 -2.70 5.13
CA LEU A 61 0.48 -3.88 5.95
C LEU A 61 -0.75 -4.66 5.43
N ASN A 62 -1.58 -4.03 4.60
CA ASN A 62 -2.74 -4.65 3.96
C ASN A 62 -2.47 -4.92 2.46
N ASP A 63 -1.20 -5.00 2.05
CA ASP A 63 -0.75 -5.25 0.68
C ASP A 63 -1.18 -4.17 -0.35
N ILE A 64 -1.56 -2.97 0.10
CA ILE A 64 -1.98 -1.86 -0.77
C ILE A 64 -0.78 -0.96 -1.10
N GLU A 65 -0.41 -0.92 -2.37
CA GLU A 65 0.74 -0.14 -2.84
C GLU A 65 0.40 1.37 -2.97
N SER A 66 1.16 2.21 -2.27
CA SER A 66 0.96 3.67 -2.24
C SER A 66 2.26 4.47 -2.20
N PHE A 67 2.19 5.73 -2.64
CA PHE A 67 3.32 6.66 -2.64
C PHE A 67 2.91 8.05 -2.14
N VAL A 68 3.87 8.77 -1.56
CA VAL A 68 3.69 10.15 -1.09
C VAL A 68 4.22 11.08 -2.17
N LYS A 69 3.40 12.04 -2.57
CA LYS A 69 3.77 13.12 -3.47
C LYS A 69 4.14 14.35 -2.63
N ASN A 70 5.15 15.09 -3.09
CA ASN A 70 5.74 16.25 -2.41
C ASN A 70 6.59 15.93 -1.15
N GLU A 71 7.04 14.67 -0.97
CA GLU A 71 7.88 14.26 0.17
C GLU A 71 9.21 15.03 0.28
N GLN A 72 9.79 15.44 -0.86
CA GLN A 72 11.08 16.12 -0.92
C GLN A 72 10.96 17.61 -1.24
N THR A 73 9.76 18.18 -1.12
CA THR A 73 9.60 19.62 -1.26
C THR A 73 10.27 20.25 -0.05
N ALA A 74 11.54 20.63 -0.19
CA ALA A 74 12.21 21.48 0.80
C ALA A 74 11.25 22.65 1.10
N PRO A 75 11.12 23.10 2.35
CA PRO A 75 10.47 24.37 2.63
C PRO A 75 11.36 25.45 2.01
N VAL A 76 11.22 25.67 0.69
CA VAL A 76 11.96 26.67 -0.07
C VAL A 76 11.34 28.01 0.29
N GLY A 77 11.76 28.50 1.45
CA GLY A 77 11.88 29.91 1.76
C GLY A 77 10.57 30.61 2.07
N ALA A 78 10.53 31.16 3.27
CA ALA A 78 9.82 32.37 3.66
C ALA A 78 10.13 33.62 2.77
N GLN A 79 10.69 33.45 1.57
CA GLN A 79 10.99 34.49 0.59
C GLN A 79 9.85 34.67 -0.44
N HIS A 80 9.01 33.65 -0.64
CA HIS A 80 7.83 33.72 -1.49
C HIS A 80 6.64 33.21 -0.67
N GLY A 81 5.61 34.06 -0.53
CA GLY A 81 4.54 33.91 0.46
C GLY A 81 3.91 32.52 0.52
N ILE A 82 3.75 32.03 1.76
CA ILE A 82 2.75 31.07 2.24
C ILE A 82 2.31 30.04 1.18
N GLY A 83 3.18 29.06 0.92
CA GLY A 83 2.75 27.80 0.32
C GLY A 83 2.51 26.79 1.44
N ASN A 84 1.25 26.51 1.78
CA ASN A 84 0.94 25.30 2.54
C ASN A 84 1.30 24.11 1.65
N THR A 85 2.50 23.56 1.81
CA THR A 85 2.91 22.33 1.12
C THR A 85 2.16 21.17 1.76
N PHE A 86 0.93 20.95 1.31
CA PHE A 86 0.20 19.75 1.66
C PHE A 86 0.86 18.56 0.99
N HIS A 87 1.19 17.56 1.80
CA HIS A 87 1.71 16.30 1.32
C HIS A 87 0.51 15.41 0.95
N GLU A 88 0.61 14.69 -0.16
CA GLU A 88 -0.49 13.93 -0.72
C GLU A 88 -0.13 12.45 -0.79
N LEU A 89 -1.01 11.57 -0.30
CA LEU A 89 -0.90 10.12 -0.50
C LEU A 89 -1.71 9.71 -1.72
N TRP A 90 -1.10 8.88 -2.54
CA TRP A 90 -1.68 8.35 -3.77
C TRP A 90 -1.54 6.83 -3.79
N ILE A 91 -2.59 6.13 -4.20
CA ILE A 91 -2.55 4.68 -4.46
C ILE A 91 -2.19 4.43 -5.91
N ILE A 92 -1.55 3.30 -6.16
CA ILE A 92 -1.06 2.95 -7.50
C ILE A 92 -2.14 2.25 -8.34
N ASN A 93 -3.05 1.51 -7.69
CA ASN A 93 -4.16 0.81 -8.32
C ASN A 93 -5.50 1.43 -7.88
N ASP A 94 -6.30 1.90 -8.83
CA ASP A 94 -7.59 2.53 -8.54
C ASP A 94 -8.65 1.55 -8.02
N GLN A 95 -8.51 0.25 -8.31
CA GLN A 95 -9.41 -0.80 -7.82
C GLN A 95 -9.37 -0.90 -6.29
N GLU A 96 -8.20 -0.64 -5.69
CA GLU A 96 -7.97 -0.72 -4.25
C GLU A 96 -8.40 0.57 -3.51
N TYR A 97 -8.90 1.58 -4.24
CA TYR A 97 -9.30 2.86 -3.65
C TYR A 97 -10.36 2.76 -2.57
N ALA A 98 -11.39 1.94 -2.82
CA ALA A 98 -12.51 1.81 -1.89
C ALA A 98 -12.06 1.17 -0.57
N GLU A 99 -11.24 0.12 -0.68
CA GLU A 99 -10.67 -0.60 0.46
C GLU A 99 -9.72 0.29 1.25
N ALA A 100 -8.75 0.92 0.57
CA ALA A 100 -7.81 1.82 1.20
C ALA A 100 -8.51 2.97 1.94
N LYS A 101 -9.59 3.53 1.37
CA LYS A 101 -10.34 4.62 2.01
C LYS A 101 -11.11 4.15 3.24
N ALA A 102 -11.74 2.97 3.18
CA ALA A 102 -12.40 2.39 4.34
C ALA A 102 -11.41 2.10 5.48
N LEU A 103 -10.20 1.66 5.12
CA LEU A 103 -9.15 1.35 6.06
C LEU A 103 -8.60 2.61 6.75
N ILE A 104 -8.38 3.69 6.01
CA ILE A 104 -7.99 4.99 6.58
C ILE A 104 -9.04 5.50 7.56
N ALA A 105 -10.33 5.43 7.19
CA ALA A 105 -11.41 5.86 8.07
C ALA A 105 -11.48 5.04 9.37
N ARG A 106 -11.16 3.75 9.31
CA ARG A 106 -11.17 2.85 10.48
C ARG A 106 -9.95 3.04 11.39
N GLU A 107 -8.75 3.17 10.83
CA GLU A 107 -7.51 3.16 11.62
C GLU A 107 -7.04 4.56 12.04
N ILE A 108 -7.38 5.59 11.26
CA ILE A 108 -6.87 6.96 11.48
C ILE A 108 -7.96 7.87 12.02
N ASP A 109 -9.12 7.92 11.36
CA ASP A 109 -10.18 8.87 11.74
C ASP A 109 -10.97 8.40 12.96
N ASN A 110 -11.15 7.09 13.11
CA ASN A 110 -11.89 6.50 14.23
C ASN A 110 -11.22 5.21 14.74
N PRO A 111 -10.00 5.31 15.30
CA PRO A 111 -9.28 4.14 15.79
C PRO A 111 -10.14 3.40 16.83
N PRO A 112 -10.22 2.06 16.75
CA PRO A 112 -11.02 1.29 17.70
C PRO A 112 -10.49 1.52 19.11
N ALA A 113 -11.38 1.94 20.02
CA ALA A 113 -11.04 2.07 21.42
C ALA A 113 -10.71 0.68 21.98
N LYS A 114 -9.42 0.43 22.23
CA LYS A 114 -8.98 -0.79 22.89
C LYS A 114 -9.31 -0.67 24.38
N ALA A 115 -9.96 -1.69 24.94
CA ALA A 115 -10.32 -1.71 26.34
C ALA A 115 -9.06 -1.69 27.21
N LYS A 116 -9.13 -0.97 28.34
CA LYS A 116 -8.07 -1.00 29.35
C LYS A 116 -7.94 -2.41 29.92
N TRP A 117 -6.73 -2.75 30.34
CA TRP A 117 -6.43 -4.06 30.92
C TRP A 117 -5.60 -3.92 32.19
N VAL A 118 -5.80 -4.82 33.13
CA VAL A 118 -5.06 -4.85 34.40
C VAL A 118 -3.94 -5.87 34.28
N CYS A 119 -2.73 -5.51 34.70
CA CYS A 119 -1.60 -6.42 34.66
C CYS A 119 -1.69 -7.49 35.75
N ASP A 120 -1.62 -8.77 35.38
CA ASP A 120 -1.66 -9.88 36.36
C ASP A 120 -0.41 -9.95 37.27
N ASN A 121 0.69 -9.28 36.91
CA ASN A 121 1.92 -9.29 37.70
C ASN A 121 1.95 -8.18 38.76
N CYS A 122 1.68 -6.94 38.35
CA CYS A 122 1.77 -5.77 39.25
C CYS A 122 0.44 -5.06 39.53
N HIS A 123 -0.68 -5.57 38.99
CA HIS A 123 -2.05 -5.05 39.19
C HIS A 123 -2.27 -3.59 38.73
N GLU A 124 -1.42 -3.09 37.85
CA GLU A 124 -1.55 -1.75 37.26
C GLU A 124 -2.60 -1.74 36.14
N GLU A 125 -3.40 -0.69 36.07
CA GLU A 125 -4.33 -0.44 34.94
C GLU A 125 -3.56 0.17 33.77
N ASN A 126 -3.56 -0.52 32.63
CA ASN A 126 -2.91 -0.07 31.41
C ASN A 126 -3.97 0.27 30.35
N GLU A 127 -3.71 1.31 29.55
CA GLU A 127 -4.55 1.63 28.40
C GLU A 127 -4.46 0.53 27.34
N GLY A 128 -5.57 0.26 26.65
CA GLY A 128 -5.65 -0.83 25.65
C GLY A 128 -4.72 -0.66 24.45
N SER A 129 -4.20 0.54 24.21
CA SER A 129 -3.20 0.82 23.18
C SER A 129 -1.84 0.17 23.49
N PHE A 130 -1.58 -0.22 24.73
CA PHE A 130 -0.33 -0.87 25.15
C PHE A 130 -0.46 -2.39 25.16
N GLU A 131 0.52 -3.06 24.56
CA GLU A 131 0.65 -4.52 24.58
C GLU A 131 1.46 -5.04 25.78
N ILE A 132 2.15 -4.13 26.46
CA ILE A 132 3.09 -4.40 27.57
C ILE A 132 2.74 -3.47 28.73
N CYS A 133 2.81 -3.99 29.96
CA CYS A 133 2.56 -3.20 31.16
C CYS A 133 3.61 -2.10 31.31
N TRP A 134 3.15 -0.86 31.48
CA TRP A 134 4.01 0.31 31.66
C TRP A 134 4.92 0.21 32.89
N GLN A 135 4.43 -0.42 33.97
CA GLN A 135 5.14 -0.49 35.25
C GLN A 135 6.17 -1.63 35.30
N CYS A 136 5.78 -2.86 34.92
CA CYS A 136 6.62 -4.04 35.11
C CYS A 136 7.11 -4.69 33.81
N GLN A 137 6.81 -4.08 32.65
CA GLN A 137 7.20 -4.56 31.32
C GLN A 137 6.72 -6.00 31.01
N SER A 138 5.73 -6.52 31.73
CA SER A 138 5.13 -7.82 31.46
C SER A 138 4.09 -7.71 30.31
N PRO A 139 4.01 -8.68 29.39
CA PRO A 139 3.07 -8.64 28.28
C PRO A 139 1.62 -8.75 28.77
N SER A 140 0.69 -8.15 28.02
CA SER A 140 -0.74 -8.39 28.23
C SER A 140 -1.06 -9.85 27.90
N ILE A 141 -1.85 -10.51 28.75
CA ILE A 141 -2.12 -11.95 28.66
C ILE A 141 -3.28 -12.24 27.67
N GLN A 142 -3.73 -11.22 26.93
CA GLN A 142 -4.80 -11.31 25.94
C GLN A 142 -4.43 -12.10 24.67
N LEU A 143 -3.17 -12.52 24.49
CA LEU A 143 -2.66 -13.17 23.28
C LEU A 143 -2.89 -14.69 23.21
N LYS A 144 -4.13 -15.16 23.40
CA LYS A 144 -4.50 -16.54 23.03
C LYS A 144 -5.88 -16.61 22.38
N GLN A 145 -5.93 -16.36 21.08
CA GLN A 145 -6.88 -16.80 20.03
C GLN A 145 -6.69 -15.81 18.86
N GLU A 146 -6.26 -16.15 17.65
CA GLU A 146 -6.51 -17.33 16.81
C GLU A 146 -5.30 -17.61 15.88
N ILE A 147 -5.25 -18.86 15.41
CA ILE A 147 -4.43 -19.39 14.31
C ILE A 147 -5.07 -18.99 12.99
#